data_AF-A0A974Y2H1-F1
#
_entry.id   AF-A0A974Y2H1-F1
#
_cell.length_a   1.000
_cell.length_b   1.000
_cell.length_c   1.000
_cell.angle_alpha   90.00
_cell.angle_beta   90.00
_cell.angle_gamma   90.00
#
_symmetry.space_group_name_H-M   'P 1'
#
loop_
_entity.id
_entity.type
_entity.pdbx_description
1 polymer ?
#
loop_
_entity_poly.entity_id
_entity_poly.type
_entity_poly.pdbx_seq_one_letter_code
_entity_poly.pdbx_strand_id
1 'polypeptide(L)'
;MKASALLFASLFTSGAALAQVADNLATPASLLRYVDTTDGVSRSEANDIAEAYFLRHVGCGNYSGIAESADSWVVEGEFGYTGAPIRGFLINKKTGAIASPVGPSYAHPGDMLGSNSSSKPTAQSLRGWAVAEFWS
;
A
#
# COMPACT_ATOMS: atom_id res chain seq x y z
N MET A 1 25.98 -58.53 9.53
CA MET A 1 25.09 -58.63 8.35
C MET A 1 24.15 -57.43 8.35
N LYS A 2 23.94 -56.84 7.17
CA LYS A 2 23.69 -55.42 6.90
C LYS A 2 22.34 -54.88 7.40
N ALA A 3 22.40 -53.64 7.90
CA ALA A 3 21.31 -52.86 8.47
C ALA A 3 20.32 -52.33 7.42
N SER A 4 19.11 -52.11 7.92
CA SER A 4 17.86 -51.82 7.26
C SER A 4 17.86 -50.58 6.37
N ALA A 5 17.04 -50.67 5.32
CA ALA A 5 16.72 -49.61 4.38
C ALA A 5 16.06 -48.40 5.08
N LEU A 6 16.61 -47.22 4.85
CA LEU A 6 15.98 -45.93 5.15
C LEU A 6 15.23 -45.46 3.90
N LEU A 7 13.90 -45.57 3.94
CA LEU A 7 12.98 -44.93 3.01
C LEU A 7 12.88 -43.44 3.35
N PHE A 8 13.49 -42.58 2.53
CA PHE A 8 13.25 -41.15 2.56
C PHE A 8 11.91 -40.85 1.87
N ALA A 9 10.85 -40.69 2.64
CA ALA A 9 9.60 -40.10 2.17
C ALA A 9 9.66 -38.58 2.44
N SER A 10 10.15 -37.81 1.47
CA SER A 10 10.02 -36.35 1.49
C SER A 10 8.60 -35.98 1.04
N LEU A 11 7.76 -35.61 2.00
CA LEU A 11 6.50 -34.92 1.75
C LEU A 11 6.80 -33.54 1.14
N PHE A 12 6.75 -33.42 -0.19
CA PHE A 12 6.49 -32.13 -0.83
C PHE A 12 4.98 -31.86 -0.80
N THR A 13 4.45 -31.65 0.40
CA THR A 13 3.09 -31.16 0.59
C THR A 13 3.18 -29.71 1.00
N SER A 14 3.13 -28.78 0.03
CA SER A 14 2.65 -27.39 0.19
C SER A 14 2.80 -26.57 -1.11
N GLY A 15 2.46 -27.12 -2.28
CA GLY A 15 2.43 -26.35 -3.53
C GLY A 15 1.16 -25.51 -3.74
N ALA A 16 0.10 -25.75 -2.95
CA ALA A 16 -1.23 -25.16 -3.16
C ALA A 16 -1.59 -24.02 -2.18
N ALA A 17 -0.72 -23.68 -1.22
CA ALA A 17 -0.98 -22.59 -0.26
C ALA A 17 -0.51 -21.21 -0.74
N LEU A 18 0.21 -21.12 -1.87
CA LEU A 18 0.69 -19.84 -2.42
C LEU A 18 -0.30 -19.16 -3.37
N ALA A 19 -1.34 -19.86 -3.83
CA ALA A 19 -2.34 -19.28 -4.72
C ALA A 19 -3.38 -18.40 -4.00
N GLN A 20 -3.58 -18.59 -2.69
CA GLN A 20 -4.61 -17.86 -1.92
C GLN A 20 -4.15 -16.48 -1.41
N VAL A 21 -2.89 -16.10 -1.60
CA VAL A 21 -2.38 -14.77 -1.16
C VAL A 21 -2.54 -13.70 -2.25
N ALA A 22 -2.82 -14.10 -3.49
CA ALA A 22 -2.93 -13.22 -4.65
C ALA A 22 -4.28 -12.50 -4.79
N ASP A 23 -5.30 -12.88 -4.00
CA ASP A 23 -6.60 -12.20 -3.97
C ASP A 23 -6.63 -10.97 -3.03
N ASN A 24 -5.48 -10.53 -2.48
CA ASN A 24 -5.35 -9.17 -1.96
C ASN A 24 -5.27 -8.19 -3.13
N LEU A 25 -6.41 -7.89 -3.75
CA LEU A 25 -6.51 -6.81 -4.73
C LEU A 25 -5.91 -5.54 -4.11
N ALA A 26 -4.88 -4.95 -4.73
CA ALA A 26 -4.26 -3.74 -4.22
C ALA A 26 -5.34 -2.66 -4.06
N THR A 27 -5.59 -2.27 -2.82
CA THR A 27 -6.47 -1.13 -2.49
C THR A 27 -5.58 0.07 -2.15
N PRO A 28 -6.08 1.30 -2.33
CA PRO A 28 -5.36 2.49 -1.86
C PRO A 28 -4.95 2.38 -0.38
N ALA A 29 -5.81 1.82 0.48
CA ALA A 29 -5.52 1.66 1.90
C ALA A 29 -4.43 0.61 2.18
N SER A 30 -4.38 -0.50 1.43
CA SER A 30 -3.34 -1.53 1.62
C SER A 30 -1.97 -1.07 1.16
N LEU A 31 -1.91 -0.26 0.10
CA LEU A 31 -0.67 0.34 -0.40
C LEU A 31 -0.10 1.35 0.59
N LEU A 32 -0.96 2.24 1.11
CA LEU A 32 -0.52 3.29 2.04
C LEU A 32 -0.20 2.79 3.45
N ARG A 33 -0.49 1.52 3.79
CA ARG A 33 -0.30 0.99 5.15
C ARG A 33 1.15 1.08 5.64
N TYR A 34 2.11 0.97 4.73
CA TYR A 34 3.54 0.93 5.05
C TYR A 34 4.29 2.20 4.67
N VAL A 35 3.57 3.20 4.17
CA VAL A 35 4.16 4.50 3.83
C VAL A 35 4.45 5.24 5.13
N ASP A 36 5.72 5.37 5.45
CA ASP A 36 6.21 6.33 6.44
C ASP A 36 6.70 7.56 5.68
N THR A 37 6.49 8.74 6.24
CA THR A 37 6.99 9.99 5.64
C THR A 37 7.88 10.77 6.61
N THR A 38 8.13 10.21 7.80
CA THR A 38 8.85 10.89 8.87
C THR A 38 10.36 10.99 8.61
N ASP A 39 10.91 10.11 7.77
CA ASP A 39 12.31 10.12 7.32
C ASP A 39 12.47 10.56 5.84
N GLY A 40 11.38 11.09 5.26
CA GLY A 40 11.27 11.36 3.84
C GLY A 40 10.50 10.25 3.13
N VAL A 41 10.50 10.28 1.80
CA VAL A 41 9.75 9.32 0.98
C VAL A 41 10.73 8.61 0.07
N SER A 42 10.94 7.33 0.35
CA SER A 42 11.74 6.44 -0.48
C SER A 42 11.09 6.23 -1.85
N ARG A 43 11.86 5.67 -2.79
CA ARG A 43 11.32 5.29 -4.09
C ARG A 43 10.18 4.27 -3.97
N SER A 44 10.26 3.32 -3.04
CA SER A 44 9.20 2.31 -2.86
C SER A 44 7.91 2.96 -2.39
N GLU A 45 7.98 3.79 -1.35
CA GLU A 45 6.81 4.49 -0.80
C GLU A 45 6.20 5.43 -1.84
N ALA A 46 7.01 6.09 -2.66
CA ALA A 46 6.52 6.90 -3.75
C ALA A 46 5.78 6.08 -4.82
N ASN A 47 6.17 4.83 -5.08
CA ASN A 47 5.38 3.93 -5.96
C ASN A 47 4.04 3.60 -5.30
N ASP A 48 4.02 3.23 -4.01
CA ASP A 48 2.80 2.88 -3.29
C ASP A 48 1.81 4.07 -3.24
N ILE A 49 2.33 5.28 -2.99
CA ILE A 49 1.54 6.53 -3.05
C ILE A 49 0.99 6.76 -4.46
N ALA A 50 1.83 6.59 -5.48
CA ALA A 50 1.43 6.83 -6.86
C ALA A 50 0.31 5.87 -7.30
N GLU A 51 0.48 4.58 -7.05
CA GLU A 51 -0.49 3.54 -7.41
C GLU A 51 -1.80 3.73 -6.63
N ALA A 52 -1.74 4.05 -5.34
CA ALA A 52 -2.92 4.35 -4.53
C ALA A 52 -3.72 5.54 -5.11
N TYR A 53 -3.03 6.57 -5.58
CA TYR A 53 -3.65 7.73 -6.20
C TYR A 53 -4.34 7.39 -7.52
N PHE A 54 -3.66 6.63 -8.40
CA PHE A 54 -4.21 6.20 -9.69
C PHE A 54 -5.48 5.35 -9.50
N LEU A 55 -5.43 4.37 -8.60
CA LEU A 55 -6.57 3.52 -8.26
C LEU A 55 -7.78 4.33 -7.76
N ARG A 56 -7.52 5.43 -7.03
CA ARG A 56 -8.58 6.25 -6.44
C ARG A 56 -9.17 7.27 -7.41
N HIS A 57 -8.37 7.84 -8.32
CA HIS A 57 -8.76 9.06 -9.04
C HIS A 57 -8.69 8.98 -10.56
N VAL A 58 -7.85 8.11 -11.12
CA VAL A 58 -7.55 8.16 -12.57
C VAL A 58 -8.46 7.24 -13.38
N GLY A 59 -9.05 6.21 -12.76
CA GLY A 59 -10.05 5.35 -13.40
C GLY A 59 -9.49 4.60 -14.61
N CYS A 60 -9.60 5.18 -15.81
CA CYS A 60 -9.10 4.61 -17.08
C CYS A 60 -7.77 5.24 -17.49
N GLY A 61 -6.75 5.00 -16.68
CA GLY A 61 -5.38 5.35 -16.98
C GLY A 61 -4.44 4.32 -16.37
N ASN A 62 -3.19 4.32 -16.81
CA ASN A 62 -2.19 3.38 -16.34
C ASN A 62 -1.03 4.10 -15.68
N TYR A 63 -0.62 3.63 -14.52
CA TYR A 63 0.60 4.06 -13.87
C TYR A 63 1.79 3.39 -14.59
N SER A 64 2.75 4.17 -15.08
CA SER A 64 3.92 3.64 -15.81
C SER A 64 5.20 3.66 -14.98
N GLY A 65 5.23 4.42 -13.88
CA GLY A 65 6.39 4.48 -12.99
C GLY A 65 6.61 5.85 -12.38
N ILE A 66 7.70 5.96 -11.61
CA ILE A 66 8.22 7.23 -11.12
C ILE A 66 9.64 7.48 -11.62
N ALA A 67 9.87 8.73 -12.00
CA ALA A 67 11.17 9.31 -12.28
C ALA A 67 11.65 10.17 -11.10
N GLU A 68 12.97 10.23 -10.94
CA GLU A 68 13.59 11.01 -9.86
C GLU A 68 13.80 12.47 -10.27
N SER A 69 13.44 13.40 -9.37
CA SER A 69 13.80 14.81 -9.43
C SER A 69 14.43 15.23 -8.09
N ALA A 70 14.99 16.46 -8.02
CA ALA A 70 15.72 16.95 -6.86
C ALA A 70 14.89 16.86 -5.57
N ASP A 71 13.70 17.46 -5.56
CA ASP A 71 12.83 17.55 -4.38
C ASP A 71 11.55 16.71 -4.48
N SER A 72 11.37 15.97 -5.58
CA SER A 72 10.12 15.25 -5.84
C SER A 72 10.34 13.98 -6.65
N TRP A 73 9.39 13.06 -6.51
CA TRP A 73 9.16 11.98 -7.46
C TRP A 73 8.18 12.48 -8.52
N VAL A 74 8.57 12.35 -9.79
CA VAL A 74 7.71 12.68 -10.93
C VAL A 74 6.97 11.41 -11.30
N VAL A 75 5.65 11.44 -11.15
CA VAL A 75 4.80 10.30 -11.49
C VAL A 75 4.45 10.36 -12.96
N GLU A 76 4.78 9.29 -13.67
CA GLU A 76 4.48 9.10 -15.07
C GLU A 76 3.30 8.15 -15.21
N GLY A 77 2.44 8.44 -16.19
CA GLY A 77 1.35 7.55 -16.52
C GLY A 77 0.65 7.97 -17.78
N GLU A 78 -0.40 7.23 -18.10
CA GLU A 78 -1.22 7.44 -19.28
C GLU A 78 -2.65 7.69 -18.84
N PHE A 79 -3.35 8.63 -19.50
CA PHE A 79 -4.74 8.95 -19.19
C PHE A 79 -5.64 8.82 -20.41
N GLY A 80 -6.82 8.22 -20.22
CA GLY A 80 -7.86 8.11 -21.22
C GLY A 80 -7.72 6.90 -22.14
N TYR A 81 -8.76 6.64 -22.93
CA TYR A 81 -8.89 5.47 -23.81
C TYR A 81 -7.76 5.34 -24.85
N THR A 82 -7.10 6.45 -25.19
CA THR A 82 -6.00 6.50 -26.16
C THR A 82 -4.62 6.26 -25.53
N GLY A 83 -4.51 6.13 -24.21
CA GLY A 83 -3.24 5.93 -23.51
C GLY A 83 -2.26 7.10 -23.69
N ALA A 84 -2.76 8.33 -23.80
CA ALA A 84 -1.89 9.47 -24.05
C ALA A 84 -0.96 9.67 -22.84
N PRO A 85 0.37 9.74 -23.03
CA PRO A 85 1.30 9.93 -21.93
C PRO A 85 1.08 11.30 -21.30
N ILE A 86 0.93 11.31 -19.99
CA ILE A 86 0.80 12.52 -19.19
C ILE A 86 1.96 12.59 -18.18
N ARG A 87 2.44 13.81 -17.92
CA ARG A 87 3.17 14.07 -16.68
C ARG A 87 2.12 14.07 -15.59
N GLY A 88 2.00 12.95 -14.89
CA GLY A 88 0.89 12.61 -14.01
C GLY A 88 0.74 13.61 -12.87
N PHE A 89 1.66 13.56 -11.91
CA PHE A 89 1.68 14.43 -10.74
C PHE A 89 3.04 14.34 -10.03
N LEU A 90 3.23 15.15 -8.99
CA LEU A 90 4.46 15.18 -8.20
C LEU A 90 4.19 14.69 -6.79
N ILE A 91 5.15 13.93 -6.24
CA ILE A 91 5.17 13.54 -4.82
C ILE A 91 6.41 14.18 -4.18
N ASN A 92 6.22 15.00 -3.15
CA ASN A 92 7.33 15.65 -2.46
C ASN A 92 8.17 14.62 -1.68
N LYS A 93 9.49 14.61 -1.90
CA LYS A 93 10.42 13.64 -1.29
C LYS A 93 10.56 13.74 0.23
N LYS A 94 10.17 14.86 0.84
CA LYS A 94 10.29 15.07 2.29
C LYS A 94 9.00 14.79 3.05
N THR A 95 7.85 14.93 2.40
CA THR A 95 6.55 14.99 3.08
C THR A 95 5.51 14.04 2.50
N GLY A 96 5.75 13.50 1.30
CA GLY A 96 4.74 12.71 0.58
C GLY A 96 3.59 13.55 0.03
N ALA A 97 3.63 14.88 0.16
CA ALA A 97 2.60 15.75 -0.39
C ALA A 97 2.45 15.55 -1.90
N ILE A 98 1.21 15.46 -2.35
CA ILE A 98 0.83 15.17 -3.74
C ILE A 98 0.34 16.46 -4.38
N ALA A 99 1.01 16.88 -5.46
CA ALA A 99 0.58 18.00 -6.29
C ALA A 99 0.18 17.47 -7.67
N SER A 100 -1.12 17.49 -7.98
CA SER A 100 -1.68 16.85 -9.16
C SER A 100 -2.48 17.82 -10.04
N PRO A 101 -2.22 17.84 -11.37
CA PRO A 101 -3.06 18.52 -12.35
C PRO A 101 -4.27 17.68 -12.81
N VAL A 102 -4.31 16.38 -12.52
CA VAL A 102 -5.37 15.45 -13.00
C VAL A 102 -6.38 15.05 -11.94
N GLY A 103 -6.21 15.52 -10.71
CA GLY A 103 -7.12 15.26 -9.60
C GLY A 103 -6.78 16.11 -8.37
N PRO A 104 -7.37 15.82 -7.19
CA PRO A 104 -7.08 16.56 -5.98
C PRO A 104 -5.60 16.47 -5.58
N SER A 105 -5.12 17.52 -4.92
CA SER A 105 -3.81 17.53 -4.27
C SER A 105 -3.98 17.27 -2.77
N TYR A 106 -2.98 16.64 -2.15
CA TYR A 106 -3.04 16.21 -0.75
C TYR A 106 -1.79 16.64 0.00
N ALA A 107 -1.96 17.13 1.24
CA ALA A 107 -0.84 17.45 2.11
C ALA A 107 -0.18 16.19 2.66
N HIS A 108 -1.00 15.16 2.95
CA HIS A 108 -0.53 13.85 3.37
C HIS A 108 -1.15 12.75 2.49
N PRO A 109 -0.39 11.69 2.13
CA PRO A 109 -0.94 10.60 1.31
C PRO A 109 -2.22 9.99 1.88
N GLY A 110 -2.31 9.80 3.19
CA GLY A 110 -3.48 9.21 3.84
C GLY A 110 -4.79 9.99 3.65
N ASP A 111 -4.72 11.30 3.38
CA ASP A 111 -5.89 12.16 3.19
C ASP A 111 -6.74 11.72 1.98
N MET A 112 -6.13 11.05 0.99
CA MET A 112 -6.83 10.55 -0.20
C MET A 112 -7.85 9.45 0.10
N LEU A 113 -7.74 8.82 1.28
CA LEU A 113 -8.67 7.77 1.70
C LEU A 113 -9.99 8.35 2.23
N GLY A 114 -9.99 9.62 2.66
CA GLY A 114 -11.11 10.30 3.33
C GLY A 114 -11.05 10.18 4.86
N SER A 115 -11.92 10.92 5.55
CA SER A 115 -11.93 11.12 7.03
C SER A 115 -12.16 9.87 7.90
N ASN A 116 -12.24 8.67 7.31
CA ASN A 116 -12.44 7.41 8.03
C ASN A 116 -11.18 6.53 8.11
N SER A 117 -10.02 7.00 7.64
CA SER A 117 -8.82 6.14 7.49
C SER A 117 -7.65 6.49 8.42
N SER A 118 -7.81 7.46 9.32
CA SER A 118 -6.76 7.92 10.23
C SER A 118 -6.82 7.34 11.66
N SER A 119 -7.68 6.35 11.94
CA SER A 119 -7.68 5.72 13.26
C SER A 119 -6.65 4.59 13.31
N LYS A 120 -5.42 4.95 13.69
CA LYS A 120 -4.57 4.09 14.52
C LYS A 120 -5.49 3.37 15.54
N PRO A 121 -5.41 2.04 15.74
CA PRO A 121 -6.20 1.40 16.78
C PRO A 121 -5.67 1.90 18.13
N THR A 122 -6.26 2.98 18.62
CA THR A 122 -6.00 3.50 19.96
C THR A 122 -6.53 2.47 20.93
N ALA A 123 -5.70 2.06 21.89
CA ALA A 123 -5.97 1.06 22.92
C ALA A 123 -7.15 1.39 23.86
N GLN A 124 -8.06 2.28 23.48
CA GLN A 124 -9.30 2.61 24.19
C GLN A 124 -10.46 1.65 23.90
N SER A 125 -10.38 0.80 22.86
CA SER A 125 -11.44 -0.19 22.56
C SER A 125 -11.39 -1.47 23.42
N LEU A 126 -10.48 -1.57 24.39
CA LEU A 126 -10.38 -2.73 25.31
C LEU A 126 -10.86 -2.45 26.74
N ARG A 127 -11.48 -1.29 27.00
CA ARG A 127 -12.14 -1.00 28.30
C ARG A 127 -13.66 -1.15 28.26
N GLY A 128 -14.18 -1.87 27.28
CA GLY A 128 -15.61 -2.15 27.16
C GLY A 128 -16.07 -3.38 27.95
N TRP A 129 -15.31 -4.48 27.92
CA TRP A 129 -15.75 -5.77 28.47
C TRP A 129 -14.66 -6.45 29.31
N ALA A 130 -14.59 -6.10 30.59
CA ALA A 130 -14.15 -6.95 31.70
C ALA A 130 -14.11 -6.08 32.95
N VAL A 131 -15.09 -6.25 33.85
CA VAL A 131 -14.93 -6.65 35.26
C VAL A 131 -16.32 -6.50 35.88
N ALA A 132 -17.08 -7.58 35.88
CA ALA A 132 -18.20 -7.74 36.79
C ALA A 132 -18.03 -9.09 37.49
N GLU A 133 -16.98 -9.22 38.28
CA GLU A 133 -16.95 -10.14 39.41
C GLU A 133 -16.12 -9.55 40.56
N PHE A 134 -16.60 -9.83 41.78
CA PHE A 134 -15.87 -9.97 43.03
C PHE A 134 -15.92 -8.84 44.10
N TRP A 135 -16.78 -9.12 45.12
CA TRP A 135 -16.92 -8.57 46.49
C TRP A 135 -17.60 -7.19 46.64
N SER A 136 -18.52 -6.96 47.58
CA SER A 136 -18.83 -7.61 48.86
C SER A 136 -20.31 -7.49 49.20
#